data_AF-A0A2V8QZK7-F1
#
_entry.id   AF-A0A2V8QZK7-F1
#
_cell.length_a   1.000
_cell.length_b   1.000
_cell.length_c   1.000
_cell.angle_alpha   90.00
_cell.angle_beta   90.00
_cell.angle_gamma   90.00
#
_symmetry.space_group_name_H-M   'P 1'
#
loop_
_entity.id
_entity.type
_entity.pdbx_description
1 polymer ?
#
loop_
_entity_poly.entity_id
_entity_poly.type
_entity_poly.pdbx_seq_one_letter_code
_entity_poly.pdbx_strand_id
1 'polypeptide(L)' 'MNRTLAKYLCEKSGAASLQPTFDDHVYHTIKIQFQALGLIEVQYLSTTTGGMGLFWSLTDAGQSLMMSLRAVRSGTSQ' A
#
# COMPACT_ATOMS: atom_id res chain seq x y z
N MET A 1 8.60 -3.74 -10.32
CA MET A 1 8.49 -2.35 -9.80
C MET A 1 7.13 -1.68 -10.05
N ASN A 2 6.36 -1.40 -8.98
CA ASN A 2 5.10 -0.64 -9.04
C ASN A 2 5.39 0.88 -9.09
N ARG A 3 5.37 1.47 -10.29
CA ARG A 3 5.71 2.89 -10.53
C ARG A 3 4.78 3.86 -9.79
N THR A 4 3.53 3.47 -9.54
CA THR A 4 2.53 4.32 -8.87
C THR A 4 2.90 4.58 -7.42
N LEU A 5 3.34 3.53 -6.71
CA LEU A 5 3.76 3.66 -5.31
C LEU A 5 5.06 4.48 -5.19
N ALA A 6 6.04 4.21 -6.06
CA ALA A 6 7.30 4.95 -6.08
C ALA A 6 7.09 6.46 -6.28
N LYS A 7 6.22 6.82 -7.24
CA LYS A 7 5.88 8.22 -7.53
C LYS A 7 5.26 8.91 -6.32
N TYR A 8 4.28 8.29 -5.68
CA TYR A 8 3.60 8.87 -4.51
C TYR A 8 4.56 9.11 -3.33
N LEU A 9 5.46 8.16 -3.07
CA LEU A 9 6.45 8.30 -2.00
C LEU A 9 7.44 9.43 -2.29
N CYS A 10 7.88 9.55 -3.54
CA CYS A 10 8.74 10.65 -3.97
C CYS A 10 8.06 12.00 -3.69
N GLU A 11 6.81 12.17 -4.13
CA GLU A 11 6.01 13.38 -3.91
C GLU A 11 5.84 13.70 -2.41
N LYS A 12 5.66 12.69 -1.55
CA LYS A 12 5.50 12.89 -0.10
C LYS A 12 6.81 13.12 0.64
N SER A 13 7.93 12.60 0.15
CA SER A 13 9.25 12.78 0.76
C SER A 13 9.86 14.16 0.51
N GLY A 14 9.29 14.96 -0.40
CA GLY A 14 9.87 16.23 -0.84
C GLY A 14 11.09 16.06 -1.76
N ALA A 15 11.49 14.83 -2.06
CA ALA A 15 12.54 14.55 -3.03
C ALA A 15 11.99 14.70 -4.45
N ALA A 16 12.68 15.46 -5.29
CA ALA A 16 12.40 15.50 -6.72
C ALA A 16 13.25 14.44 -7.44
N SER A 17 12.60 13.38 -7.93
CA SER A 17 13.23 12.37 -8.79
C SER A 17 12.48 12.28 -10.12
N LEU A 18 13.23 12.33 -11.22
CA LEU A 18 12.71 12.14 -12.57
C LEU A 18 12.33 10.67 -12.84
N GLN A 19 12.88 9.73 -12.07
CA GLN A 19 12.66 8.29 -12.19
C GLN A 19 12.51 7.70 -10.78
N PRO A 20 11.37 7.91 -10.10
CA PRO A 20 11.17 7.36 -8.78
C PRO A 20 11.20 5.83 -8.86
N THR A 21 12.21 5.24 -8.24
CA THR A 21 12.34 3.80 -8.06
C THR A 21 11.92 3.45 -6.64
N PHE A 22 11.30 2.28 -6.48
CA PHE A 22 10.97 1.73 -5.18
C PHE A 22 11.64 0.38 -5.08
N ASP A 23 12.44 0.17 -4.05
CA ASP A 23 13.20 -1.06 -3.88
C ASP A 23 12.24 -2.26 -3.77
N ASP A 24 12.38 -3.21 -4.70
CA ASP A 24 11.53 -4.41 -4.76
C ASP A 24 11.72 -5.31 -3.50
N HIS A 25 12.88 -5.28 -2.82
CA HIS A 25 13.08 -5.94 -1.53
C HIS A 25 12.30 -5.27 -0.41
N VAL A 26 12.29 -3.93 -0.39
CA VAL A 26 11.49 -3.17 0.59
C VAL A 26 9.99 -3.44 0.36
N TYR A 27 9.55 -3.48 -0.89
CA TYR A 27 8.18 -3.88 -1.24
C TYR A 27 7.82 -5.26 -0.70
N HIS A 28 8.68 -6.24 -0.91
CA HIS A 28 8.45 -7.60 -0.42
C HIS A 28 8.45 -7.68 1.11
N THR A 29 9.31 -6.90 1.77
CA THR A 29 9.38 -6.85 3.23
C THR A 29 8.09 -6.28 3.81
N ILE A 30 7.60 -5.15 3.29
CA ILE A 30 6.32 -4.54 3.71
C ILE A 30 5.18 -5.52 3.51
N LYS A 31 5.14 -6.21 2.36
CA LYS A 31 4.15 -7.25 2.07
C LYS A 31 4.12 -8.32 3.17
N ILE A 32 5.28 -8.93 3.44
CA ILE A 32 5.39 -10.02 4.42
C ILE A 32 4.98 -9.54 5.81
N GLN A 33 5.42 -8.36 6.22
CA GLN A 33 5.06 -7.80 7.53
C GLN A 33 3.55 -7.55 7.65
N PHE A 34 2.92 -6.99 6.62
CA PHE A 34 1.47 -6.73 6.65
C PHE A 34 0.65 -8.03 6.62
N GLN A 35 1.12 -9.05 5.91
CA GLN A 35 0.51 -10.38 5.97
C GLN A 35 0.67 -11.02 7.35
N ALA A 36 1.86 -10.94 7.95
CA ALA A 36 2.13 -11.50 9.28
C ALA A 36 1.31 -10.82 10.39
N LEU A 37 1.03 -9.52 10.24
CA LEU A 37 0.13 -8.77 11.13
C LEU A 37 -1.36 -9.01 10.84
N GLY A 38 -1.70 -9.77 9.80
CA GLY A 38 -3.09 -10.04 9.41
C GLY A 38 -3.82 -8.80 8.87
N LEU A 39 -3.09 -7.81 8.35
CA LEU A 39 -3.67 -6.54 7.85
C LEU A 39 -4.05 -6.62 6.36
N ILE A 40 -3.39 -7.49 5.61
CA ILE A 40 -3.68 -7.71 4.20
C ILE A 40 -3.80 -9.19 3.87
N GLU A 41 -4.59 -9.48 2.85
CA GLU A 41 -4.52 -10.71 2.10
C GLU A 41 -3.86 -10.46 0.75
N VAL A 42 -3.09 -11.46 0.29
CA VAL A 42 -2.46 -11.41 -1.02
C VAL A 42 -2.98 -12.57 -1.83
N GLN A 43 -3.62 -12.27 -2.96
CA GLN A 43 -4.26 -13.24 -3.82
C GLN A 43 -3.69 -13.16 -5.23
N TYR A 44 -3.53 -14.31 -5.87
CA TYR A 44 -3.15 -14.39 -7.27
C TYR A 44 -4.40 -14.70 -8.08
N LEU A 45 -4.91 -13.69 -8.78
CA LEU A 45 -6.22 -13.73 -9.44
C LEU A 45 -6.08 -13.46 -10.93
N SER A 46 -7.06 -13.91 -11.71
CA SER A 46 -7.12 -13.61 -13.14
C SER A 46 -7.43 -12.13 -13.37
N THR A 47 -6.76 -11.53 -14.33
CA THR A 47 -7.05 -10.19 -14.81
C THR A 47 -8.18 -10.23 -15.83
N THR A 48 -8.88 -9.11 -15.99
CA THR A 48 -9.95 -8.97 -16.99
C THR A 48 -9.48 -9.16 -18.44
N THR A 49 -8.16 -9.10 -18.67
CA THR A 49 -7.49 -9.30 -19.96
C THR A 49 -6.96 -10.72 -20.15
N GLY A 50 -7.25 -11.65 -19.24
CA GLY A 50 -6.87 -13.07 -19.36
C GLY A 50 -5.46 -13.42 -18.85
N GLY A 51 -4.78 -12.50 -18.17
CA GLY A 51 -3.52 -12.76 -17.47
C GLY A 51 -3.74 -13.12 -16.00
N MET A 52 -2.65 -13.29 -15.24
CA MET A 52 -2.69 -13.43 -13.79
C MET A 52 -1.99 -12.25 -13.11
N GLY A 53 -2.59 -11.74 -12.04
CA GLY A 53 -2.10 -10.60 -11.28
C GLY A 53 -2.03 -10.90 -9.79
N LEU A 54 -1.06 -10.29 -9.11
CA LEU A 54 -0.99 -10.30 -7.66
C LEU A 54 -1.77 -9.11 -7.11
N PHE A 55 -2.82 -9.38 -6.34
CA PHE A 55 -3.69 -8.37 -5.73
C PHE A 55 -3.55 -8.39 -4.22
N TRP A 56 -3.54 -7.20 -3.63
CA TRP A 56 -3.57 -7.03 -2.18
C TRP A 56 -4.94 -6.49 -1.81
N SER A 57 -5.60 -7.13 -0.86
CA SER A 57 -6.84 -6.65 -0.25
C SER A 57 -6.60 -6.40 1.24
N LEU A 58 -7.30 -5.42 1.81
CA LEU A 58 -7.31 -5.22 3.26
C LEU A 58 -8.20 -6.28 3.90
N THR A 59 -7.75 -6.79 5.05
CA THR A 59 -8.66 -7.49 5.98
C THR A 59 -9.51 -6.46 6.72
N ASP A 60 -10.52 -6.91 7.46
CA ASP A 60 -11.33 -6.03 8.32
C ASP A 60 -10.45 -5.27 9.35
N ALA A 61 -9.42 -5.95 9.88
CA ALA A 61 -8.45 -5.35 10.79
C ALA A 61 -7.60 -4.30 10.07
N GLY A 62 -7.11 -4.59 8.86
CA GLY A 62 -6.37 -3.66 8.03
C GLY A 62 -7.18 -2.42 7.64
N GLN A 63 -8.45 -2.61 7.29
CA GLN A 63 -9.37 -1.53 6.98
C GLN A 63 -9.63 -0.65 8.20
N SER A 64 -9.91 -1.24 9.35
CA SER A 64 -10.13 -0.52 10.61
C SER A 64 -8.91 0.31 11.01
N LEU A 65 -7.72 -0.28 10.94
CA LEU A 65 -6.47 0.42 11.21
C LEU A 65 -6.26 1.58 10.22
N MET A 66 -6.44 1.34 8.91
CA MET A 66 -6.30 2.38 7.90
C MET A 66 -7.27 3.54 8.16
N MET A 67 -8.53 3.25 8.48
CA MET A 67 -9.53 4.26 8.83
C MET A 67 -9.08 5.06 10.06
N SER A 68 -8.58 4.42 11.12
CA SER A 68 -8.09 5.15 12.30
C SER A 68 -6.89 6.06 12.00
N LEU A 69 -6.00 5.66 11.09
CA LEU A 69 -4.80 6.42 10.72
C LEU A 69 -5.08 7.55 9.72
N ARG A 70 -6.07 7.38 8.84
CA ARG A 70 -6.36 8.29 7.72
C ARG A 70 -7.60 9.13 7.91
N ALA A 71 -8.54 8.71 8.76
CA ALA A 71 -9.65 9.56 9.13
C ALA A 71 -9.10 10.74 9.94
N VAL A 72 -9.33 11.94 9.43
CA VAL A 72 -9.16 13.15 10.25
C VAL A 72 -10.22 13.05 11.34
N ARG A 73 -9.79 12.85 12.59
CA ARG A 73 -10.71 12.94 13.72
C ARG A 73 -11.28 14.35 13.72
N SER A 74 -12.55 14.49 13.33
CA SER A 74 -13.30 15.73 13.50
C SER A 74 -13.60 15.89 14.99
N GLY A 75 -12.58 16.29 15.75
CA GLY A 75 -12.64 16.47 17.19
C GLY A 75 -12.04 17.80 17.56
N THR A 76 -12.89 18.83 17.53
CA THR A 76 -12.86 20.04 18.38
C THR A 76 -11.52 20.75 18.51
N SER A 77 -11.36 21.82 17.72
CA SER A 77 -10.80 23.05 18.25
C SER A 77 -11.68 23.51 19.43
N GLN A 78 -11.25 23.23 20.66
CA GLN A 78 -11.52 24.03 21.85
C GLN A 78 -10.29 23.94 22.76
#